data_AF-A0A250K305-F1
#
_entry.id   AF-A0A250K305-F1
#
_cell.length_a   1.000
_cell.length_b   1.000
_cell.length_c   1.000
_cell.angle_alpha   90.00
_cell.angle_beta   90.00
_cell.angle_gamma   90.00
#
_symmetry.space_group_name_H-M   'P 1'
#
loop_
_entity.id
_entity.type
_entity.pdbx_description
1 polymer ?
#
loop_
_entity_poly.entity_id
_entity_poly.type
_entity_poly.pdbx_seq_one_letter_code
_entity_poly.pdbx_strand_id
1 'polypeptide(L)'
;MRPLMSLRLPFLAVFPFCVLVGCATVKPRPPEPVAASEEVTVSAPGGLAASVPVTTVERGADPASPTHWVSAGVLEATLRAAEQVTGPASTTGRFWDVVLTPTRMSRSIVQRSLQLVGMRSLRRVSRGVPDDCSGFVRLAYHSAGIDLVAHGFRAGENAVSAIFRRAVEVGSVHHQSPRPGDLVFFRETYDRNRDGRRNDGMTHIGVVEGVDAHGTVTFIHRGGKGVARGRLNLSFPSRHQLEQGGPVVNDYLRPAAKGSRAYLTGELFAAFASPEGL
;
A
#
# COMPACT_ATOMS: atom_id res chain seq x y z
N MET A 1 48.78 -67.27 -18.91
CA MET A 1 48.17 -65.93 -18.81
C MET A 1 47.77 -65.72 -17.35
N ARG A 2 48.38 -64.74 -16.68
CA ARG A 2 48.27 -64.51 -15.21
C ARG A 2 47.01 -63.71 -14.85
N PRO A 3 46.42 -63.90 -13.65
CA PRO A 3 45.09 -63.39 -13.31
C PRO A 3 45.08 -61.96 -12.76
N LEU A 4 43.89 -61.34 -12.81
CA LEU A 4 43.55 -60.01 -12.30
C LEU A 4 43.86 -59.85 -10.80
N MET A 5 44.58 -58.77 -10.45
CA MET A 5 44.68 -58.25 -9.08
C MET A 5 43.67 -57.13 -8.85
N SER A 6 42.83 -57.35 -7.84
CA SER A 6 41.88 -56.41 -7.26
C SER A 6 42.61 -55.26 -6.56
N LEU A 7 42.29 -54.02 -6.92
CA LEU A 7 42.72 -52.83 -6.17
C LEU A 7 41.51 -52.28 -5.39
N ARG A 8 41.46 -52.55 -4.08
CA ARG A 8 40.56 -51.89 -3.13
C ARG A 8 41.30 -50.68 -2.53
N LEU A 9 40.79 -49.47 -2.76
CA LEU A 9 41.24 -48.27 -2.05
C LEU A 9 40.46 -48.10 -0.74
N PRO A 10 41.10 -47.62 0.35
CA PRO A 10 40.51 -47.57 1.68
C PRO A 10 39.62 -46.32 1.88
N PHE A 11 38.59 -46.53 2.70
CA PHE A 11 37.71 -45.53 3.29
C PHE A 11 38.50 -44.46 4.08
N LEU A 12 38.36 -43.19 3.69
CA LEU A 12 38.74 -42.05 4.52
C LEU A 12 37.55 -41.67 5.40
N ALA A 13 37.66 -42.00 6.69
CA ALA A 13 36.77 -41.52 7.73
C ALA A 13 37.08 -40.04 8.04
N VAL A 14 36.13 -39.16 7.80
CA VAL A 14 36.18 -37.76 8.23
C VAL A 14 35.46 -37.63 9.56
N PHE A 15 36.21 -37.33 10.61
CA PHE A 15 35.73 -36.99 11.95
C PHE A 15 34.91 -35.67 11.91
N PRO A 16 33.71 -35.61 12.51
CA PRO A 16 32.99 -34.35 12.65
C PRO A 16 33.57 -33.53 13.81
N PHE A 17 34.12 -32.37 13.48
CA PHE A 17 34.56 -31.34 14.42
C PHE A 17 33.31 -30.77 15.12
N CYS A 18 33.15 -31.07 16.41
CA CYS A 18 32.13 -30.45 17.27
C CYS A 18 32.47 -28.97 17.49
N VAL A 19 31.69 -28.09 16.89
CA VAL A 19 31.71 -26.65 17.20
C VAL A 19 30.83 -26.42 18.44
N LEU A 20 31.49 -26.15 19.57
CA LEU A 20 30.88 -25.63 20.79
C LEU A 20 30.49 -24.16 20.57
N VAL A 21 29.21 -23.89 20.37
CA VAL A 21 28.66 -22.52 20.44
C VAL A 21 28.08 -22.32 21.84
N GLY A 22 28.75 -21.50 22.63
CA GLY A 22 28.28 -21.07 23.94
C GLY A 22 26.98 -20.26 23.86
N CYS A 23 26.03 -20.61 24.70
CA CYS A 23 24.79 -19.86 24.92
C CYS A 23 25.09 -18.63 25.78
N ALA A 24 25.03 -17.43 25.18
CA ALA A 24 24.98 -16.18 25.94
C ALA A 24 23.53 -15.89 26.34
N THR A 25 23.22 -16.08 27.63
CA THR A 25 21.94 -15.75 28.25
C THR A 25 21.85 -14.24 28.51
N VAL A 26 21.05 -13.53 27.71
CA VAL A 26 20.67 -12.14 27.97
C VAL A 26 19.58 -12.13 29.05
N LYS A 27 19.88 -11.52 30.20
CA LYS A 27 18.95 -11.35 31.33
C LYS A 27 18.00 -10.17 31.03
N PRO A 28 16.67 -10.36 30.99
CA PRO A 28 15.73 -9.27 30.75
C PRO A 28 15.65 -8.34 31.97
N ARG A 29 15.62 -7.03 31.71
CA ARG A 29 15.42 -5.97 32.70
C ARG A 29 13.91 -5.83 32.96
N PRO A 30 13.45 -5.78 34.23
CA PRO A 30 12.04 -5.56 34.54
C PRO A 30 11.61 -4.12 34.17
N PRO A 31 10.34 -3.93 33.75
CA PRO A 31 9.82 -2.61 33.38
C PRO A 31 9.62 -1.71 34.60
N GLU A 32 9.98 -0.43 34.47
CA GLU A 32 9.66 0.61 35.45
C GLU A 32 8.17 0.97 35.40
N PRO A 33 7.54 1.27 36.55
CA PRO A 33 6.15 1.68 36.61
C PRO A 33 6.00 3.16 36.20
N VAL A 34 5.20 3.44 35.17
CA VAL A 34 4.80 4.80 34.82
C VAL A 34 3.44 5.10 35.44
N ALA A 35 3.42 6.20 36.18
CA ALA A 35 2.35 6.67 37.05
C ALA A 35 1.03 6.97 36.34
N ALA A 36 -0.05 6.83 37.10
CA ALA A 36 -1.42 7.16 36.73
C ALA A 36 -1.59 8.66 36.43
N SER A 37 -2.32 8.96 35.36
CA SER A 37 -2.74 10.30 34.99
C SER A 37 -3.87 10.77 35.93
N GLU A 38 -3.66 11.87 36.63
CA GLU A 38 -4.71 12.55 37.40
C GLU A 38 -5.67 13.32 36.48
N GLU A 39 -6.95 13.24 36.83
CA GLU A 39 -8.09 13.84 36.15
C GLU A 39 -8.21 15.32 36.54
N VAL A 40 -8.18 16.23 35.56
CA VAL A 40 -8.35 17.67 35.79
C VAL A 40 -9.81 18.05 35.59
N THR A 41 -10.53 18.24 36.68
CA THR A 41 -11.86 18.88 36.72
C THR A 41 -11.72 20.40 36.83
N VAL A 42 -12.32 21.15 35.91
CA VAL A 42 -12.45 22.61 35.98
C VAL A 42 -13.91 22.96 36.34
N SER A 43 -14.09 23.60 37.50
CA SER A 43 -15.36 24.19 37.96
C SER A 43 -15.59 25.58 37.34
N ALA A 44 -16.83 25.87 36.95
CA ALA A 44 -17.31 27.20 36.62
C ALA A 44 -18.00 27.86 37.84
N PRO A 45 -17.89 29.19 38.06
CA PRO A 45 -18.62 29.86 39.12
C PRO A 45 -20.03 30.30 38.67
N GLY A 46 -20.97 30.25 39.61
CA GLY A 46 -22.31 30.85 39.54
C GLY A 46 -22.29 32.39 39.45
N GLY A 47 -23.39 33.11 39.35
CA GLY A 47 -24.81 32.80 39.38
C GLY A 47 -25.62 34.12 39.32
N LEU A 48 -26.94 33.96 39.21
CA LEU A 48 -28.05 34.89 39.46
C LEU A 48 -28.08 36.25 38.72
N ALA A 49 -29.15 36.48 37.94
CA ALA A 49 -30.39 37.10 38.45
C ALA A 49 -31.29 37.55 37.29
N ALA A 50 -32.59 37.26 37.42
CA ALA A 50 -33.64 37.63 36.47
C ALA A 50 -34.14 39.07 36.65
N SER A 51 -34.67 39.68 35.59
CA SER A 51 -36.01 40.31 35.57
C SER A 51 -36.28 41.02 34.24
N VAL A 52 -37.52 40.86 33.76
CA VAL A 52 -38.11 41.58 32.62
C VAL A 52 -39.00 42.68 33.20
N PRO A 53 -39.06 43.87 32.58
CA PRO A 53 -40.29 44.64 32.57
C PRO A 53 -40.81 44.90 31.15
N VAL A 54 -42.13 44.91 31.07
CA VAL A 54 -42.99 45.17 29.91
C VAL A 54 -43.55 46.59 30.02
N THR A 55 -43.88 47.20 28.86
CA THR A 55 -44.68 48.43 28.59
C THR A 55 -44.00 49.78 28.93
N THR A 56 -44.07 50.83 28.11
CA THR A 56 -45.21 51.39 27.35
C THR A 56 -44.76 52.17 26.10
N VAL A 57 -45.66 52.21 25.11
CA VAL A 57 -45.61 52.90 23.80
C VAL A 57 -45.75 54.42 23.95
N GLU A 58 -44.97 55.22 23.22
CA GLU A 58 -45.41 56.46 22.57
C GLU A 58 -44.62 56.74 21.28
N ARG A 59 -45.19 57.61 20.44
CA ARG A 59 -45.26 57.57 18.97
C ARG A 59 -44.43 58.68 18.32
N GLY A 60 -43.75 58.37 17.22
CA GLY A 60 -43.59 59.29 16.08
C GLY A 60 -42.17 59.54 15.55
N ALA A 61 -41.81 58.86 14.45
CA ALA A 61 -41.24 59.40 13.20
C ALA A 61 -40.49 58.30 12.40
N ASP A 62 -41.01 57.99 11.21
CA ASP A 62 -40.43 57.15 10.15
C ASP A 62 -39.21 57.81 9.45
N PRO A 63 -38.44 57.17 8.54
CA PRO A 63 -38.63 55.83 7.94
C PRO A 63 -37.36 54.93 7.84
N ALA A 64 -37.57 53.62 7.80
CA ALA A 64 -36.90 52.62 6.93
C ALA A 64 -36.75 51.24 7.61
N SER A 65 -37.56 50.27 7.18
CA SER A 65 -37.21 48.83 7.03
C SER A 65 -38.48 48.00 6.82
N PRO A 66 -38.62 47.21 5.74
CA PRO A 66 -39.64 46.18 5.69
C PRO A 66 -39.11 44.86 6.28
N THR A 67 -39.68 44.55 7.44
CA THR A 67 -40.33 43.28 7.79
C THR A 67 -39.54 41.97 7.84
N HIS A 68 -39.42 41.47 9.07
CA HIS A 68 -39.14 40.08 9.42
C HIS A 68 -40.40 39.46 10.04
N TRP A 69 -40.95 38.39 9.46
CA TRP A 69 -41.72 37.27 10.07
C TRP A 69 -42.33 36.48 8.90
N VAL A 70 -42.22 35.15 8.73
CA VAL A 70 -42.40 33.97 9.61
C VAL A 70 -41.48 32.89 8.99
N SER A 71 -40.76 32.01 9.69
CA SER A 71 -41.34 30.76 10.20
C SER A 71 -40.25 29.87 10.82
N ALA A 72 -40.16 29.82 12.15
CA ALA A 72 -39.48 28.72 12.82
C ALA A 72 -40.11 27.35 12.44
N GLY A 73 -41.39 27.33 12.03
CA GLY A 73 -42.07 26.13 11.54
C GLY A 73 -41.65 25.66 10.14
N VAL A 74 -41.14 26.53 9.26
CA VAL A 74 -40.67 26.12 7.92
C VAL A 74 -39.31 25.45 8.04
N LEU A 75 -38.44 25.92 8.95
CA LEU A 75 -37.17 25.24 9.20
C LEU A 75 -37.40 23.82 9.75
N GLU A 76 -38.24 23.64 10.76
CA GLU A 76 -38.56 22.31 11.31
C GLU A 76 -39.25 21.41 10.28
N ALA A 77 -40.20 21.92 9.50
CA ALA A 77 -40.84 21.12 8.45
C ALA A 77 -39.86 20.75 7.33
N THR A 78 -38.93 21.64 6.95
CA THR A 78 -37.87 21.33 5.97
C THR A 78 -36.81 20.38 6.53
N LEU A 79 -36.49 20.44 7.82
CA LEU A 79 -35.57 19.51 8.49
C LEU A 79 -36.20 18.12 8.64
N ARG A 80 -37.48 18.01 9.01
CA ARG A 80 -38.18 16.71 9.06
C ARG A 80 -38.45 16.11 7.68
N ALA A 81 -38.75 16.95 6.69
CA ALA A 81 -38.85 16.50 5.30
C ALA A 81 -37.47 16.08 4.76
N ALA A 82 -36.39 16.80 5.14
CA ALA A 82 -35.03 16.39 4.85
C ALA A 82 -34.69 15.08 5.56
N GLU A 83 -35.13 14.80 6.79
CA GLU A 83 -34.92 13.51 7.47
C GLU A 83 -35.72 12.34 6.85
N GLN A 84 -36.89 12.62 6.25
CA GLN A 84 -37.68 11.61 5.53
C GLN A 84 -37.15 11.31 4.12
N VAL A 85 -36.45 12.26 3.50
CA VAL A 85 -35.79 12.09 2.18
C VAL A 85 -34.32 11.67 2.34
N THR A 86 -33.69 12.07 3.44
CA THR A 86 -32.33 11.71 3.86
C THR A 86 -32.44 10.99 5.21
N GLY A 87 -32.71 9.68 5.14
CA GLY A 87 -32.64 8.82 6.33
C GLY A 87 -31.31 9.01 7.08
N PRO A 88 -31.22 8.57 8.35
CA PRO A 88 -30.18 8.97 9.28
C PRO A 88 -28.79 8.85 8.64
N ALA A 89 -28.06 9.96 8.70
CA ALA A 89 -26.70 10.18 8.23
C ALA A 89 -25.83 8.91 8.21
N SER A 90 -25.86 8.16 7.10
CA SER A 90 -24.93 7.07 6.82
C SER A 90 -24.90 6.66 5.33
N THR A 91 -25.27 7.54 4.41
CA THR A 91 -25.21 7.23 2.97
C THR A 91 -23.84 7.54 2.36
N THR A 92 -23.08 8.47 2.95
CA THR A 92 -21.68 8.71 2.55
C THR A 92 -20.81 7.48 2.82
N GLY A 93 -20.98 6.83 3.97
CA GLY A 93 -20.31 5.56 4.28
C GLY A 93 -20.61 4.48 3.24
N ARG A 94 -21.89 4.23 2.93
CA ARG A 94 -22.28 3.18 1.96
C ARG A 94 -21.88 3.47 0.52
N PHE A 95 -21.89 4.73 0.08
CA PHE A 95 -21.44 5.09 -1.27
C PHE A 95 -19.92 4.92 -1.40
N TRP A 96 -19.14 5.43 -0.45
CA TRP A 96 -17.69 5.24 -0.45
C TRP A 96 -17.32 3.79 -0.20
N ASP A 97 -18.05 3.04 0.62
CA ASP A 97 -17.86 1.60 0.82
C ASP A 97 -18.11 0.82 -0.47
N VAL A 98 -19.14 1.13 -1.25
CA VAL A 98 -19.38 0.48 -2.55
C VAL A 98 -18.29 0.83 -3.56
N VAL A 99 -17.77 2.06 -3.55
CA VAL A 99 -16.69 2.52 -4.44
C VAL A 99 -15.31 1.97 -4.02
N LEU A 100 -15.08 1.76 -2.73
CA LEU A 100 -13.83 1.28 -2.15
C LEU A 100 -13.82 -0.23 -1.90
N THR A 101 -14.98 -0.91 -1.98
CA THR A 101 -15.04 -2.37 -1.82
C THR A 101 -14.26 -3.01 -2.96
N PRO A 102 -13.17 -3.75 -2.66
CA PRO A 102 -12.44 -4.44 -3.69
C PRO A 102 -13.36 -5.39 -4.44
N THR A 103 -13.28 -5.35 -5.77
CA THR A 103 -14.00 -6.32 -6.62
C THR A 103 -13.59 -7.75 -6.21
N ARG A 104 -14.41 -8.75 -6.53
CA ARG A 104 -14.04 -10.16 -6.29
C ARG A 104 -12.67 -10.49 -6.90
N MET A 105 -12.40 -9.93 -8.07
CA MET A 105 -11.14 -10.02 -8.79
C MET A 105 -9.98 -9.44 -7.96
N SER A 106 -10.07 -8.16 -7.56
CA SER A 106 -9.07 -7.50 -6.71
C SER A 106 -8.81 -8.26 -5.41
N ARG A 107 -9.87 -8.75 -4.76
CA ARG A 107 -9.75 -9.52 -3.51
C ARG A 107 -8.96 -10.81 -3.72
N SER A 108 -9.23 -11.58 -4.78
CA SER A 108 -8.47 -12.79 -5.11
C SER A 108 -6.99 -12.49 -5.34
N ILE A 109 -6.70 -11.45 -6.13
CA ILE A 109 -5.33 -11.01 -6.44
C ILE A 109 -4.58 -10.68 -5.15
N VAL A 110 -5.14 -9.79 -4.31
CA VAL A 110 -4.51 -9.36 -3.05
C VAL A 110 -4.35 -10.54 -2.10
N GLN A 111 -5.38 -11.37 -1.93
CA GLN A 111 -5.31 -12.55 -1.07
C GLN A 111 -4.19 -13.50 -1.51
N ARG A 112 -4.04 -13.73 -2.82
CA ARG A 112 -2.96 -14.55 -3.34
C ARG A 112 -1.60 -13.90 -3.11
N SER A 113 -1.47 -12.59 -3.30
CA SER A 113 -0.23 -11.85 -3.01
C SER A 113 0.17 -11.97 -1.53
N LEU A 114 -0.78 -11.85 -0.61
CA LEU A 114 -0.56 -11.97 0.83
C LEU A 114 -0.02 -13.35 1.22
N GLN A 115 -0.57 -14.42 0.65
CA GLN A 115 -0.10 -15.80 0.89
C GLN A 115 1.35 -16.04 0.47
N LEU A 116 1.88 -15.21 -0.45
CA LEU A 116 3.24 -15.35 -0.96
C LEU A 116 4.26 -14.51 -0.17
N VAL A 117 3.82 -13.57 0.68
CA VAL A 117 4.73 -12.72 1.46
C VAL A 117 5.66 -13.57 2.33
N GLY A 118 6.96 -13.23 2.31
CA GLY A 118 8.01 -13.96 3.02
C GLY A 118 8.61 -15.13 2.23
N MET A 119 8.03 -15.49 1.08
CA MET A 119 8.55 -16.56 0.25
C MET A 119 9.86 -16.15 -0.44
N ARG A 120 10.92 -16.94 -0.23
CA ARG A 120 12.24 -16.70 -0.85
C ARG A 120 12.32 -17.09 -2.33
N SER A 121 11.48 -18.03 -2.77
CA SER A 121 11.44 -18.51 -4.16
C SER A 121 10.04 -19.01 -4.53
N LEU A 122 9.52 -18.50 -5.65
CA LEU A 122 8.22 -18.88 -6.23
C LEU A 122 8.20 -20.34 -6.71
N ARG A 123 9.38 -20.94 -6.95
CA ARG A 123 9.50 -22.36 -7.33
C ARG A 123 8.92 -23.32 -6.30
N ARG A 124 8.72 -22.86 -5.06
CA ARG A 124 8.07 -23.62 -3.99
C ARG A 124 6.56 -23.79 -4.20
N VAL A 125 5.93 -22.93 -5.00
CA VAL A 125 4.48 -22.96 -5.25
C VAL A 125 4.12 -23.15 -6.71
N SER A 126 5.00 -22.78 -7.64
CA SER A 126 4.78 -22.98 -9.06
C SER A 126 6.10 -23.05 -9.84
N ARG A 127 6.18 -24.00 -10.77
CA ARG A 127 7.25 -24.09 -11.76
C ARG A 127 6.90 -23.41 -13.09
N GLY A 128 5.64 -22.96 -13.24
CA GLY A 128 5.11 -22.37 -14.49
C GLY A 128 5.39 -20.87 -14.66
N VAL A 129 6.02 -20.23 -13.67
CA VAL A 129 6.40 -18.82 -13.72
C VAL A 129 7.89 -18.65 -13.42
N PRO A 130 8.54 -17.59 -13.94
CA PRO A 130 9.90 -17.25 -13.55
C PRO A 130 9.95 -16.88 -12.07
N ASP A 131 11.13 -17.01 -11.46
CA ASP A 131 11.32 -16.71 -10.03
C ASP A 131 11.71 -15.24 -9.81
N ASP A 132 10.89 -14.31 -10.31
CA ASP A 132 11.14 -12.86 -10.30
C ASP A 132 9.86 -12.03 -10.05
N CYS A 133 9.94 -10.71 -10.18
CA CYS A 133 8.81 -9.79 -10.00
C CYS A 133 7.66 -10.08 -10.97
N SER A 134 7.96 -10.41 -12.23
CA SER A 134 6.96 -10.74 -13.25
C SER A 134 6.26 -12.06 -12.95
N GLY A 135 6.99 -13.07 -12.47
CA GLY A 135 6.41 -14.34 -12.08
C GLY A 135 5.51 -14.22 -10.85
N PHE A 136 5.87 -13.34 -9.90
CA PHE A 136 5.05 -13.05 -8.74
C PHE A 136 3.70 -12.46 -9.14
N VAL A 137 3.68 -11.39 -9.95
CA VAL A 137 2.41 -10.76 -10.36
C VAL A 137 1.56 -11.69 -11.21
N ARG A 138 2.19 -12.53 -12.07
CA ARG A 138 1.49 -13.57 -12.84
C ARG A 138 0.79 -14.58 -11.94
N LEU A 139 1.45 -15.04 -10.86
CA LEU A 139 0.81 -15.94 -9.89
C LEU A 139 -0.34 -15.29 -9.13
N ALA A 140 -0.22 -14.00 -8.79
CA ALA A 140 -1.28 -13.26 -8.14
C ALA A 140 -2.50 -13.11 -9.06
N TYR A 141 -2.29 -12.64 -10.29
CA TYR A 141 -3.34 -12.38 -11.26
C TYR A 141 -4.04 -13.64 -11.78
N HIS A 142 -3.31 -14.76 -11.88
CA HIS A 142 -3.92 -16.05 -12.24
C HIS A 142 -5.00 -16.49 -11.23
N SER A 143 -4.92 -16.08 -9.95
CA SER A 143 -5.98 -16.39 -8.97
C SER A 143 -7.32 -15.73 -9.28
N ALA A 144 -7.31 -14.70 -10.13
CA ALA A 144 -8.48 -14.04 -10.65
C ALA A 144 -8.79 -14.40 -12.11
N GLY A 145 -8.10 -15.42 -12.66
CA GLY A 145 -8.30 -15.90 -14.03
C GLY A 145 -7.63 -15.06 -15.11
N ILE A 146 -6.71 -14.15 -14.75
CA ILE A 146 -6.01 -13.27 -15.70
C ILE A 146 -4.62 -13.83 -16.00
N ASP A 147 -4.34 -14.12 -17.27
CA ASP A 147 -2.99 -14.41 -17.75
C ASP A 147 -2.35 -13.15 -18.35
N LEU A 148 -1.56 -12.47 -17.53
CA LEU A 148 -0.88 -11.21 -17.85
C LEU A 148 0.04 -11.26 -19.08
N VAL A 149 0.38 -12.45 -19.58
CA VAL A 149 1.27 -12.61 -20.76
C VAL A 149 0.61 -13.37 -21.92
N ALA A 150 -0.72 -13.53 -21.90
CA ALA A 150 -1.46 -14.25 -22.93
C ALA A 150 -1.24 -13.69 -24.36
N HIS A 151 -0.93 -12.39 -24.48
CA HIS A 151 -0.74 -11.69 -25.75
C HIS A 151 0.71 -11.78 -26.27
N GLY A 152 1.58 -12.55 -25.61
CA GLY A 152 2.96 -12.75 -26.01
C GLY A 152 3.85 -11.52 -25.82
N PHE A 153 5.07 -11.63 -26.33
CA PHE A 153 6.15 -10.66 -26.18
C PHE A 153 6.61 -10.17 -27.54
N ARG A 154 6.98 -8.89 -27.64
CA ARG A 154 7.75 -8.37 -28.77
C ARG A 154 9.21 -8.84 -28.68
N ALA A 155 9.92 -8.83 -29.80
CA ALA A 155 11.34 -9.20 -29.85
C ALA A 155 12.15 -8.36 -28.85
N GLY A 156 12.88 -9.02 -27.93
CA GLY A 156 13.70 -8.35 -26.90
C GLY A 156 12.92 -7.73 -25.73
N GLU A 157 11.60 -7.82 -25.72
CA GLU A 157 10.75 -7.26 -24.65
C GLU A 157 10.86 -8.09 -23.37
N ASN A 158 10.93 -7.43 -22.21
CA ASN A 158 10.80 -8.15 -20.94
C ASN A 158 9.33 -8.25 -20.51
N ALA A 159 9.03 -9.14 -19.57
CA ALA A 159 7.67 -9.35 -19.11
C ALA A 159 7.03 -8.12 -18.49
N VAL A 160 7.77 -7.30 -17.74
CA VAL A 160 7.21 -6.07 -17.17
C VAL A 160 6.80 -5.10 -18.28
N SER A 161 7.65 -4.90 -19.29
CA SER A 161 7.34 -4.08 -20.47
C SER A 161 6.13 -4.62 -21.25
N ALA A 162 6.05 -5.94 -21.47
CA ALA A 162 4.92 -6.56 -22.18
C ALA A 162 3.59 -6.34 -21.44
N ILE A 163 3.60 -6.54 -20.12
CA ILE A 163 2.43 -6.32 -19.26
C ILE A 163 2.04 -4.83 -19.28
N PHE A 164 3.01 -3.93 -19.14
CA PHE A 164 2.75 -2.50 -19.17
C PHE A 164 2.17 -2.05 -20.52
N ARG A 165 2.74 -2.53 -21.62
CA ARG A 165 2.23 -2.26 -22.96
C ARG A 165 0.78 -2.73 -23.10
N ARG A 166 0.46 -3.95 -22.64
CA ARG A 166 -0.92 -4.46 -22.67
C ARG A 166 -1.85 -3.57 -21.85
N ALA A 167 -1.42 -3.13 -20.66
CA ALA A 167 -2.18 -2.22 -19.82
C ALA A 167 -2.47 -0.87 -20.52
N VAL A 168 -1.51 -0.34 -21.28
CA VAL A 168 -1.72 0.85 -22.12
C VAL A 168 -2.74 0.57 -23.23
N GLU A 169 -2.60 -0.55 -23.95
CA GLU A 169 -3.48 -0.93 -25.06
C GLU A 169 -4.95 -1.05 -24.64
N VAL A 170 -5.22 -1.50 -23.40
CA VAL A 170 -6.59 -1.65 -22.86
C VAL A 170 -7.06 -0.45 -22.05
N GLY A 171 -6.23 0.60 -21.94
CA GLY A 171 -6.60 1.83 -21.22
C GLY A 171 -6.68 1.69 -19.70
N SER A 172 -6.03 0.68 -19.11
CA SER A 172 -6.07 0.46 -17.66
C SER A 172 -4.99 1.22 -16.88
N VAL A 173 -3.99 1.77 -17.58
CA VAL A 173 -2.88 2.55 -16.99
C VAL A 173 -3.38 3.88 -16.45
N HIS A 174 -2.94 4.21 -15.23
CA HIS A 174 -3.40 5.40 -14.54
C HIS A 174 -2.37 5.93 -13.53
N HIS A 175 -2.60 7.15 -13.01
CA HIS A 175 -1.72 7.83 -12.05
C HIS A 175 -2.49 8.37 -10.84
N GLN A 176 -3.77 8.02 -10.69
CA GLN A 176 -4.54 8.40 -9.52
C GLN A 176 -4.20 7.50 -8.33
N SER A 177 -4.80 7.77 -7.17
CA SER A 177 -4.67 6.88 -6.01
C SER A 177 -5.08 5.46 -6.39
N PRO A 178 -4.21 4.45 -6.23
CA PRO A 178 -4.50 3.10 -6.68
C PRO A 178 -5.48 2.39 -5.76
N ARG A 179 -6.07 1.32 -6.28
CA ARG A 179 -6.92 0.41 -5.49
C ARG A 179 -6.16 -0.88 -5.15
N PRO A 180 -6.54 -1.58 -4.07
CA PRO A 180 -6.07 -2.95 -3.85
C PRO A 180 -6.25 -3.82 -5.10
N GLY A 181 -5.20 -4.53 -5.49
CA GLY A 181 -5.17 -5.38 -6.67
C GLY A 181 -4.52 -4.72 -7.90
N ASP A 182 -4.42 -3.39 -7.97
CA ASP A 182 -3.76 -2.69 -9.07
C ASP A 182 -2.29 -3.13 -9.20
N LEU A 183 -1.75 -3.09 -10.42
CA LEU A 183 -0.31 -3.20 -10.64
C LEU A 183 0.37 -1.87 -10.34
N VAL A 184 1.57 -1.92 -9.80
CA VAL A 184 2.48 -0.76 -9.71
C VAL A 184 3.73 -1.05 -10.53
N PHE A 185 4.09 -0.13 -11.43
CA PHE A 185 5.24 -0.26 -12.32
C PHE A 185 6.36 0.69 -11.90
N PHE A 186 7.60 0.24 -12.09
CA PHE A 186 8.79 1.05 -11.87
C PHE A 186 9.76 0.92 -13.04
N ARG A 187 10.45 2.03 -13.33
CA ARG A 187 11.44 2.12 -14.41
C ARG A 187 12.85 2.00 -13.85
N GLU A 188 13.75 1.47 -14.70
CA GLU A 188 15.19 1.48 -14.47
C GLU A 188 15.71 0.95 -13.12
N THR A 189 15.04 -0.03 -12.49
CA THR A 189 15.44 -0.54 -11.16
C THR A 189 16.72 -1.37 -11.19
N TYR A 190 17.13 -1.88 -12.35
CA TYR A 190 18.41 -2.54 -12.59
C TYR A 190 18.85 -2.37 -14.05
N ASP A 191 20.13 -2.64 -14.30
CA ASP A 191 20.73 -2.72 -15.64
C ASP A 191 20.34 -4.04 -16.31
N ARG A 192 19.33 -4.03 -17.18
CA ARG A 192 18.83 -5.28 -17.76
C ARG A 192 19.74 -5.75 -18.90
N ASN A 193 20.07 -4.85 -19.83
CA ASN A 193 20.90 -5.19 -20.99
C ASN A 193 22.41 -5.24 -20.68
N ARG A 194 22.82 -4.77 -19.49
CA ARG A 194 24.21 -4.76 -18.99
C ARG A 194 25.13 -3.85 -19.82
N ASP A 195 24.58 -2.78 -20.40
CA ASP A 195 25.35 -1.78 -21.15
C ASP A 195 25.97 -0.69 -20.24
N GLY A 196 25.71 -0.76 -18.92
CA GLY A 196 26.19 0.20 -17.94
C GLY A 196 25.31 1.44 -17.80
N ARG A 197 24.23 1.55 -18.58
CA ARG A 197 23.27 2.65 -18.57
C ARG A 197 21.95 2.19 -17.92
N ARG A 198 21.03 3.12 -17.72
CA ARG A 198 19.75 2.89 -17.04
C ARG A 198 18.64 3.43 -17.93
N ASN A 199 18.40 2.69 -19.01
CA ASN A 199 17.53 2.99 -20.15
C ASN A 199 16.78 1.73 -20.65
N ASP A 200 16.50 0.80 -19.75
CA ASP A 200 15.87 -0.50 -19.98
C ASP A 200 14.32 -0.44 -19.95
N GLY A 201 13.75 0.72 -19.64
CA GLY A 201 12.32 0.97 -19.54
C GLY A 201 11.71 0.40 -18.27
N MET A 202 10.58 -0.29 -18.42
CA MET A 202 9.90 -0.96 -17.31
C MET A 202 10.70 -2.19 -16.89
N THR A 203 11.12 -2.21 -15.64
CA THR A 203 12.04 -3.23 -15.10
C THR A 203 11.53 -3.86 -13.83
N HIS A 204 10.54 -3.27 -13.16
CA HIS A 204 9.98 -3.85 -11.95
C HIS A 204 8.49 -3.60 -11.80
N ILE A 205 7.83 -4.55 -11.12
CA ILE A 205 6.39 -4.55 -10.93
C ILE A 205 6.01 -5.15 -9.59
N GLY A 206 4.87 -4.71 -9.05
CA GLY A 206 4.25 -5.26 -7.86
C GLY A 206 2.72 -5.20 -7.93
N VAL A 207 2.07 -5.73 -6.90
CA VAL A 207 0.62 -5.65 -6.68
C VAL A 207 0.35 -4.72 -5.51
N VAL A 208 -0.53 -3.74 -5.69
CA VAL A 208 -0.98 -2.86 -4.62
C VAL A 208 -1.80 -3.66 -3.61
N GLU A 209 -1.36 -3.65 -2.36
CA GLU A 209 -2.09 -4.23 -1.23
C GLU A 209 -3.14 -3.25 -0.71
N GLY A 210 -2.78 -1.97 -0.60
CA GLY A 210 -3.69 -0.91 -0.17
C GLY A 210 -2.99 0.44 -0.05
N VAL A 211 -3.76 1.45 0.32
CA VAL A 211 -3.31 2.83 0.52
C VAL A 211 -3.76 3.28 1.91
N ASP A 212 -2.85 3.85 2.70
CA ASP A 212 -3.19 4.38 4.01
C ASP A 212 -3.81 5.80 3.93
N ALA A 213 -4.27 6.31 5.07
CA ALA A 213 -4.90 7.63 5.18
C ALA A 213 -3.95 8.80 4.80
N HIS A 214 -2.65 8.56 4.76
CA HIS A 214 -1.63 9.54 4.38
C HIS A 214 -1.16 9.38 2.92
N GLY A 215 -1.84 8.53 2.14
CA GLY A 215 -1.52 8.29 0.73
C GLY A 215 -0.29 7.39 0.51
N THR A 216 0.22 6.73 1.55
CA THR A 216 1.29 5.74 1.38
C THR A 216 0.69 4.45 0.86
N VAL A 217 1.09 4.09 -0.35
CA VAL A 217 0.76 2.83 -1.00
C VAL A 217 1.66 1.74 -0.43
N THR A 218 1.05 0.68 0.11
CA THR A 218 1.74 -0.59 0.36
C THR A 218 1.54 -1.48 -0.85
N PHE A 219 2.63 -1.98 -1.41
CA PHE A 219 2.61 -2.93 -2.52
C PHE A 219 3.44 -4.17 -2.18
N ILE A 220 3.06 -5.31 -2.73
CA ILE A 220 3.79 -6.56 -2.59
C ILE A 220 4.53 -6.80 -3.90
N HIS A 221 5.80 -7.18 -3.82
CA HIS A 221 6.61 -7.51 -4.98
C HIS A 221 7.58 -8.62 -4.65
N ARG A 222 8.12 -9.26 -5.69
CA ARG A 222 9.31 -10.09 -5.53
C ARG A 222 10.56 -9.30 -5.87
N GLY A 223 11.38 -9.01 -4.86
CA GLY A 223 12.74 -8.49 -5.01
C GLY A 223 13.79 -9.60 -4.93
N GLY A 224 15.07 -9.20 -4.89
CA GLY A 224 16.18 -10.16 -4.82
C GLY A 224 16.16 -11.08 -3.59
N LYS A 225 15.56 -10.63 -2.46
CA LYS A 225 15.50 -11.39 -1.20
C LYS A 225 14.25 -12.30 -1.06
N GLY A 226 13.30 -12.20 -1.98
CA GLY A 226 12.01 -12.88 -1.88
C GLY A 226 10.83 -11.95 -2.13
N VAL A 227 9.63 -12.44 -1.85
CA VAL A 227 8.39 -11.68 -1.87
C VAL A 227 8.27 -10.88 -0.57
N ALA A 228 8.13 -9.56 -0.69
CA ALA A 228 8.06 -8.65 0.43
C ALA A 228 7.10 -7.49 0.13
N ARG A 229 6.72 -6.77 1.19
CA ARG A 229 6.02 -5.49 1.08
C ARG A 229 7.03 -4.36 0.87
N GLY A 230 6.67 -3.42 0.01
CA GLY A 230 7.33 -2.14 -0.18
C GLY A 230 6.34 -1.00 0.02
N ARG A 231 6.87 0.19 0.31
CA ARG A 231 6.11 1.44 0.49
C ARG A 231 6.41 2.43 -0.63
N LEU A 232 5.39 3.17 -1.05
CA LEU A 232 5.45 4.20 -2.06
C LEU A 232 4.54 5.37 -1.65
N ASN A 233 5.08 6.57 -1.56
CA ASN A 233 4.30 7.78 -1.33
C ASN A 233 4.72 8.86 -2.32
N LEU A 234 3.82 9.20 -3.24
CA LEU A 234 4.06 10.14 -4.33
C LEU A 234 3.97 11.61 -3.90
N SER A 235 3.45 11.91 -2.71
CA SER A 235 3.54 13.25 -2.12
C SER A 235 4.95 13.56 -1.62
N PHE A 236 5.77 12.53 -1.39
CA PHE A 236 7.15 12.68 -0.90
C PHE A 236 8.12 11.79 -1.69
N PRO A 237 8.20 11.91 -3.04
CA PRO A 237 8.81 10.90 -3.90
C PRO A 237 10.30 10.66 -3.64
N SER A 238 11.01 11.69 -3.19
CA SER A 238 12.45 11.65 -2.87
C SER A 238 12.76 11.48 -1.38
N ARG A 239 11.77 11.15 -0.54
CA ARG A 239 11.97 10.93 0.90
C ARG A 239 11.78 9.48 1.30
N HIS A 240 12.75 8.91 2.02
CA HIS A 240 12.62 7.58 2.63
C HIS A 240 11.66 7.61 3.82
N GLN A 241 11.79 8.62 4.69
CA GLN A 241 10.97 8.87 5.87
C GLN A 241 10.44 10.31 5.82
N LEU A 242 9.29 10.58 6.44
CA LEU A 242 8.74 11.95 6.51
C LEU A 242 9.71 12.91 7.20
N GLU A 243 10.30 12.42 8.29
CA GLU A 243 11.29 13.08 9.13
C GLU A 243 12.25 12.01 9.67
N GLN A 244 13.40 12.43 10.19
CA GLN A 244 14.42 11.50 10.67
C GLN A 244 13.87 10.66 11.84
N GLY A 245 13.82 9.33 11.67
CA GLY A 245 13.26 8.41 12.67
C GLY A 245 11.73 8.27 12.60
N GLY A 246 11.08 9.01 11.72
CA GLY A 246 9.64 8.92 11.48
C GLY A 246 9.23 7.75 10.58
N PRO A 247 7.94 7.67 10.21
CA PRO A 247 7.42 6.61 9.34
C PRO A 247 8.13 6.56 8.00
N VAL A 248 8.44 5.34 7.53
CA VAL A 248 8.95 5.10 6.18
C VAL A 248 7.82 5.30 5.18
N VAL A 249 8.04 6.16 4.18
CA VAL A 249 7.06 6.51 3.14
C VAL A 249 7.48 6.02 1.76
N ASN A 250 8.77 5.82 1.51
CA ASN A 250 9.26 5.15 0.31
C ASN A 250 10.41 4.20 0.67
N ASP A 251 10.33 2.95 0.20
CA ASP A 251 11.44 2.00 0.36
C ASP A 251 12.50 2.17 -0.73
N TYR A 252 13.73 1.72 -0.45
CA TYR A 252 14.76 1.63 -1.47
C TYR A 252 14.47 0.46 -2.40
N LEU A 253 14.20 0.76 -3.66
CA LEU A 253 13.92 -0.26 -4.68
C LEU A 253 15.15 -0.62 -5.49
N ARG A 254 15.99 0.38 -5.80
CA ARG A 254 17.29 0.18 -6.44
C ARG A 254 18.38 0.37 -5.40
N PRO A 255 19.18 -0.65 -5.09
CA PRO A 255 20.27 -0.53 -4.13
C PRO A 255 21.39 0.37 -4.68
N ALA A 256 22.19 0.94 -3.77
CA ALA A 256 23.40 1.65 -4.15
C ALA A 256 24.40 0.70 -4.83
N ALA A 257 25.16 1.23 -5.78
CA ALA A 257 26.23 0.53 -6.49
C ALA A 257 27.45 1.45 -6.63
N LYS A 258 28.58 0.93 -7.11
CA LYS A 258 29.78 1.75 -7.30
C LYS A 258 29.47 2.95 -8.20
N GLY A 259 29.63 4.16 -7.67
CA GLY A 259 29.36 5.41 -8.39
C GLY A 259 27.88 5.78 -8.52
N SER A 260 26.96 5.08 -7.83
CA SER A 260 25.52 5.40 -7.87
C SER A 260 24.85 5.20 -6.51
N ARG A 261 24.06 6.18 -6.07
CA ARG A 261 23.29 6.09 -4.83
C ARG A 261 22.13 5.08 -4.96
N ALA A 262 21.52 4.74 -3.83
CA ALA A 262 20.26 4.02 -3.82
C ALA A 262 19.11 4.94 -4.27
N TYR A 263 18.05 4.37 -4.84
CA TYR A 263 16.88 5.11 -5.30
C TYR A 263 15.60 4.54 -4.70
N LEU A 264 14.70 5.45 -4.38
CA LEU A 264 13.44 5.18 -3.71
C LEU A 264 12.37 4.76 -4.72
N THR A 265 11.36 4.02 -4.24
CA THR A 265 10.16 3.66 -5.01
C THR A 265 9.50 4.88 -5.66
N GLY A 266 9.34 5.99 -4.91
CA GLY A 266 8.77 7.24 -5.41
C GLY A 266 9.57 7.89 -6.55
N GLU A 267 10.88 7.71 -6.59
CA GLU A 267 11.75 8.25 -7.66
C GLU A 267 11.71 7.40 -8.93
N LEU A 268 11.40 6.11 -8.79
CA LEU A 268 11.39 5.13 -9.89
C LEU A 268 9.97 4.82 -10.38
N PHE A 269 8.94 5.39 -9.73
CA PHE A 269 7.55 5.14 -10.04
C PHE A 269 7.25 5.47 -11.51
N ALA A 270 6.50 4.57 -12.13
CA ALA A 270 6.14 4.68 -13.53
C ALA A 270 4.68 5.02 -13.76
N ALA A 271 3.80 4.18 -13.21
CA ALA A 271 2.35 4.27 -13.29
C ALA A 271 1.72 3.14 -12.44
N PHE A 272 0.42 3.24 -12.24
CA PHE A 272 -0.42 2.11 -11.83
C PHE A 272 -1.17 1.54 -13.03
N ALA A 273 -1.73 0.33 -12.89
CA ALA A 273 -2.74 -0.17 -13.83
C ALA A 273 -3.81 -0.98 -13.09
N SER A 274 -5.06 -0.75 -13.45
CA SER A 274 -6.18 -1.48 -12.86
C SER A 274 -6.26 -2.91 -13.45
N PRO A 275 -6.70 -3.91 -12.68
CA PRO A 275 -6.83 -5.28 -13.18
C PRO A 275 -7.94 -5.43 -14.24
N GLU A 276 -8.91 -4.52 -14.27
CA GLU A 276 -9.99 -4.55 -15.24
C GLU A 276 -9.46 -4.40 -16.68
N GLY A 277 -9.76 -5.37 -17.54
CA GLY A 277 -9.39 -5.37 -18.96
C GLY A 277 -8.04 -6.01 -19.29
N LEU A 278 -7.26 -6.45 -18.29
CA LEU A 278 -5.99 -7.17 -18.48
C LEU A 278 -6.16 -8.65 -18.83
#